data_AF-A0A7C2N2K1-F1
#
_entry.id   AF-A0A7C2N2K1-F1
#
_cell.length_a   1.000
_cell.length_b   1.000
_cell.length_c   1.000
_cell.angle_alpha   90.00
_cell.angle_beta   90.00
_cell.angle_gamma   90.00
#
_symmetry.space_group_name_H-M   'P 1'
#
loop_
_entity.id
_entity.type
_entity.pdbx_description
1 polymer ?
#
loop_
_entity_poly.entity_id
_entity_poly.type
_entity_poly.pdbx_seq_one_letter_code
_entity_poly.pdbx_strand_id
1 'polypeptide(L)'
;MTLFLPLDKGNSWTYRVESSDKLGEETYSIISISQDGWSVFDRFFSQKSIAMRVDPSGNVLVSSEKGVQSLYTDDVGLNLDNSQFSTPAGRFDDLIVATIPDNGQFWFKDVYAKGVGLIYHEIKSPKGVVKYTLVKAKVKGANYPSVSN
;
A
#
# COMPACT_ATOMS: atom_id res chain seq x y z
N MET A 1 -7.01 7.06 -14.76
CA MET A 1 -5.63 7.02 -14.21
C MET A 1 -5.56 5.77 -13.36
N THR A 2 -4.69 4.81 -13.71
CA THR A 2 -4.73 3.47 -13.12
C THR A 2 -3.60 3.29 -12.12
N LEU A 3 -3.94 2.97 -10.88
CA LEU A 3 -2.96 2.60 -9.88
C LEU A 3 -2.42 1.21 -10.22
N PHE A 4 -1.18 1.12 -10.70
CA PHE A 4 -0.55 -0.16 -10.98
C PHE A 4 0.01 -0.75 -9.68
N LEU A 5 -0.85 -1.39 -8.90
CA LEU A 5 -0.42 -2.21 -7.77
C LEU A 5 0.18 -3.52 -8.31
N PRO A 6 1.44 -3.86 -7.97
CA PRO A 6 2.02 -5.12 -8.39
C PRO A 6 1.46 -6.23 -7.49
N LEU A 7 0.30 -6.77 -7.87
CA LEU A 7 -0.46 -7.74 -7.09
C LEU A 7 -0.09 -9.21 -7.40
N ASP A 8 1.13 -9.48 -7.86
CA ASP A 8 1.57 -10.84 -8.18
C ASP A 8 1.93 -11.67 -6.94
N LYS A 9 1.72 -12.99 -7.01
CA LYS A 9 2.12 -13.93 -5.95
C LYS A 9 3.63 -13.83 -5.70
N GLY A 10 4.00 -13.84 -4.41
CA GLY A 10 5.40 -13.77 -3.99
C GLY A 10 5.94 -12.35 -3.86
N ASN A 11 5.13 -11.33 -4.20
CA ASN A 11 5.44 -9.96 -3.83
C ASN A 11 5.25 -9.76 -2.34
N SER A 12 6.14 -8.97 -1.73
CA SER A 12 6.09 -8.64 -0.31
C SER A 12 6.62 -7.24 -0.04
N TRP A 13 6.11 -6.63 1.03
CA TRP A 13 6.51 -5.31 1.50
C TRP A 13 6.70 -5.35 3.00
N THR A 14 7.85 -4.86 3.47
CA THR A 14 8.18 -4.70 4.87
C THR A 14 8.20 -3.21 5.20
N TYR A 15 7.35 -2.81 6.15
CA TYR A 15 7.22 -1.42 6.59
C TYR A 15 7.71 -1.26 8.01
N ARG A 16 8.38 -0.14 8.29
CA ARG A 16 8.54 0.38 9.64
C ARG A 16 7.22 1.02 10.04
N VAL A 17 6.68 0.58 11.17
CA VAL A 17 5.46 1.09 11.77
C VAL A 17 5.82 2.02 12.90
N GLU A 18 5.25 3.22 12.89
CA GLU A 18 5.43 4.24 13.92
C GLU A 18 4.06 4.73 14.38
N SER A 19 3.71 4.46 15.64
CA SER A 19 2.57 5.02 16.37
C SER A 19 2.94 5.23 17.84
N SER A 20 2.03 5.82 18.63
CA SER A 20 2.24 5.99 20.08
C SER A 20 2.51 4.68 20.81
N ASP A 21 1.93 3.58 20.33
CA ASP A 21 1.88 2.29 21.04
C ASP A 21 2.68 1.20 20.32
N LYS A 22 3.20 1.49 19.13
CA LYS A 22 3.86 0.50 18.28
C LYS A 22 5.01 1.11 17.50
N LEU A 23 6.19 0.55 17.73
CA LEU A 23 7.38 0.76 16.94
C LEU A 23 7.93 -0.61 16.53
N GLY A 24 8.07 -0.86 15.22
CA GLY A 24 8.60 -2.13 14.74
C GLY A 24 8.49 -2.30 13.23
N GLU A 25 8.81 -3.49 12.74
CA GLU A 25 8.65 -3.83 11.32
C GLU A 25 7.50 -4.83 11.11
N GLU A 26 6.71 -4.60 10.07
CA GLU A 26 5.66 -5.51 9.62
C GLU A 26 5.85 -5.88 8.17
N THR A 27 5.73 -7.17 7.86
CA THR A 27 5.77 -7.66 6.48
C THR A 27 4.42 -8.17 6.06
N TYR A 28 3.99 -7.74 4.87
CA TYR A 28 2.77 -8.16 4.20
C TYR A 28 3.15 -8.80 2.86
N SER A 29 2.63 -10.00 2.59
CA SER A 29 3.00 -10.79 1.41
C SER A 29 1.78 -11.35 0.71
N ILE A 30 1.82 -11.36 -0.63
CA ILE A 30 0.81 -12.05 -1.43
C ILE A 30 1.16 -13.53 -1.49
N ILE A 31 0.38 -14.35 -0.80
CA ILE A 31 0.64 -15.79 -0.63
C ILE A 31 0.00 -16.65 -1.71
N SER A 32 -1.09 -16.18 -2.32
CA SER A 32 -1.77 -16.88 -3.41
C SER A 32 -2.53 -15.91 -4.31
N ILE A 33 -2.81 -16.37 -5.54
CA ILE A 33 -3.82 -15.77 -6.41
C ILE A 33 -4.98 -16.76 -6.47
N SER A 34 -6.20 -16.30 -6.22
CA SER A 34 -7.41 -17.12 -6.36
C SER A 34 -7.72 -17.39 -7.85
N GLN A 35 -8.60 -18.35 -8.12
CA GLN A 35 -9.00 -18.68 -9.50
C GLN A 35 -9.65 -17.50 -10.23
N ASP A 36 -10.36 -16.63 -9.50
CA ASP A 36 -11.02 -15.42 -9.98
C ASP A 36 -10.15 -14.15 -9.89
N GLY A 37 -8.83 -14.33 -9.71
CA GLY A 37 -7.82 -13.29 -9.88
C GLY A 37 -7.57 -12.40 -8.66
N TRP A 38 -7.97 -12.81 -7.45
CA TRP A 38 -7.67 -12.06 -6.23
C TRP A 38 -6.31 -12.41 -5.66
N SER A 39 -5.54 -11.40 -5.33
CA SER A 39 -4.26 -11.51 -4.66
C SER A 39 -4.47 -11.53 -3.16
N VAL A 40 -4.31 -12.70 -2.57
CA VAL A 40 -4.58 -12.96 -1.15
C VAL A 40 -3.33 -12.67 -0.33
N PHE A 41 -3.48 -11.83 0.68
CA PHE A 41 -2.42 -11.46 1.61
C PHE A 41 -2.41 -12.39 2.82
N ASP A 42 -1.22 -12.62 3.40
CA ASP A 42 -1.08 -13.27 4.72
C ASP A 42 -1.76 -12.44 5.82
N ARG A 43 -1.53 -11.13 5.77
CA ARG A 43 -2.12 -10.07 6.58
C ARG A 43 -1.93 -8.75 5.82
N PHE A 44 -2.76 -7.75 6.11
CA PHE A 44 -2.59 -6.42 5.54
C PHE A 44 -3.08 -5.36 6.53
N PHE A 45 -2.17 -4.50 7.00
CA PHE A 45 -2.45 -3.43 7.99
C PHE A 45 -3.39 -3.82 9.13
N SER A 46 -3.00 -4.82 9.92
CA SER A 46 -3.78 -5.40 11.05
C SER A 46 -5.08 -6.14 10.67
N GLN A 47 -5.43 -6.24 9.40
CA GLN A 47 -6.56 -7.05 8.94
C GLN A 47 -6.10 -8.42 8.45
N LYS A 48 -6.87 -9.45 8.84
CA LYS A 48 -6.73 -10.81 8.33
C LYS A 48 -7.65 -10.97 7.11
N SER A 49 -7.35 -11.97 6.27
CA SER A 49 -8.22 -12.35 5.15
C SER A 49 -8.46 -11.24 4.13
N ILE A 50 -7.46 -10.38 3.92
CA ILE A 50 -7.52 -9.34 2.89
C ILE A 50 -7.07 -9.93 1.56
N ALA A 51 -7.85 -9.66 0.51
CA ALA A 51 -7.45 -9.91 -0.85
C ALA A 51 -7.68 -8.66 -1.71
N MET A 52 -6.82 -8.42 -2.69
CA MET A 52 -6.97 -7.29 -3.61
C MET A 52 -7.03 -7.75 -5.06
N ARG A 53 -7.75 -7.02 -5.89
CA ARG A 53 -7.81 -7.25 -7.34
C ARG A 53 -7.96 -5.93 -8.07
N VAL A 54 -7.36 -5.82 -9.25
CA VAL A 54 -7.67 -4.71 -10.17
C VAL A 54 -8.74 -5.19 -11.13
N ASP A 55 -9.87 -4.50 -11.19
CA ASP A 55 -10.94 -4.81 -12.15
C ASP A 55 -10.56 -4.37 -13.58
N PRO A 56 -11.31 -4.78 -14.62
CA PRO A 56 -11.04 -4.39 -16.01
C PRO A 56 -11.08 -2.87 -16.26
N SER A 57 -11.77 -2.11 -15.42
CA SER A 57 -11.85 -0.64 -15.48
C SER A 57 -10.65 0.03 -14.81
N GLY A 58 -9.79 -0.74 -14.15
CA GLY A 58 -8.61 -0.25 -13.44
C GLY A 58 -8.88 0.15 -11.98
N ASN A 59 -10.04 -0.17 -11.43
CA ASN A 59 -10.34 0.06 -10.02
C ASN A 59 -9.66 -1.00 -9.16
N VAL A 60 -9.06 -0.57 -8.06
CA VAL A 60 -8.55 -1.49 -7.04
C VAL A 60 -9.69 -1.87 -6.12
N LEU A 61 -10.02 -3.15 -6.08
CA LEU A 61 -11.00 -3.75 -5.18
C LEU A 61 -10.27 -4.43 -4.02
N VAL A 62 -10.86 -4.35 -2.84
CA VAL A 62 -10.41 -4.99 -1.61
C VAL A 62 -11.55 -5.86 -1.08
N SER A 63 -11.26 -7.14 -0.90
CA SER A 63 -12.13 -8.07 -0.17
C SER A 63 -11.71 -8.10 1.30
N SER A 64 -12.68 -7.96 2.19
CA SER A 64 -12.51 -8.06 3.65
C SER A 64 -13.69 -8.82 4.26
N GLU A 65 -13.68 -9.01 5.59
CA GLU A 65 -14.81 -9.59 6.32
C GLU A 65 -16.13 -8.80 6.16
N LYS A 66 -16.04 -7.51 5.79
CA LYS A 66 -17.20 -6.64 5.54
C LYS A 66 -17.70 -6.69 4.08
N GLY A 67 -17.13 -7.59 3.27
CA GLY A 67 -17.41 -7.71 1.84
C GLY A 67 -16.36 -7.03 0.97
N VAL A 68 -16.71 -6.86 -0.31
CA VAL A 68 -15.86 -6.26 -1.34
C VAL A 68 -16.16 -4.77 -1.46
N GLN A 69 -15.11 -3.95 -1.43
CA GLN A 69 -15.20 -2.50 -1.58
C GLN A 69 -14.08 -1.99 -2.50
N SER A 70 -14.29 -0.86 -3.15
CA SER A 70 -13.20 -0.15 -3.83
C SER A 70 -12.22 0.40 -2.79
N LEU A 71 -10.92 0.24 -3.03
CA LEU A 71 -9.87 0.81 -2.18
C LEU A 71 -9.96 2.34 -2.15
N TYR A 72 -10.34 2.94 -3.29
CA TYR A 72 -10.56 4.37 -3.41
C TYR A 72 -12.02 4.67 -3.76
N THR A 73 -12.60 5.60 -3.01
CA THR A 73 -13.92 6.18 -3.25
C THR A 73 -13.76 7.56 -3.89
N ASP A 74 -14.86 8.18 -4.29
CA ASP A 74 -14.88 9.55 -4.85
C ASP A 74 -14.28 10.60 -3.87
N ASP A 75 -14.25 10.30 -2.57
CA ASP A 75 -13.67 11.16 -1.54
C ASP A 75 -12.14 11.12 -1.49
N VAL A 76 -11.50 10.16 -2.19
CA VAL A 76 -10.05 10.05 -2.26
C VAL A 76 -9.52 10.88 -3.43
N GLY A 77 -8.82 11.96 -3.11
CA GLY A 77 -8.05 12.71 -4.08
C GLY A 77 -6.83 11.93 -4.56
N LEU A 78 -6.67 11.78 -5.87
CA LEU A 78 -5.52 11.12 -6.51
C LEU A 78 -4.76 12.11 -7.39
N ASN A 79 -3.46 12.25 -7.17
CA ASN A 79 -2.58 13.12 -7.96
C ASN A 79 -1.32 12.37 -8.40
N LEU A 80 -0.87 12.63 -9.64
CA LEU A 80 0.48 12.29 -10.08
C LEU A 80 1.40 13.42 -9.70
N ASP A 81 2.42 13.11 -8.93
CA ASP A 81 3.43 14.07 -8.54
C ASP A 81 4.76 13.67 -9.18
N ASN A 82 5.32 14.55 -10.01
CA ASN A 82 6.68 14.41 -10.53
C ASN A 82 7.68 14.84 -9.46
N SER A 83 7.49 14.32 -8.26
CA SER A 83 8.33 14.52 -7.09
C SER A 83 8.98 13.20 -6.73
N GLN A 84 9.76 13.27 -5.66
CA GLN A 84 10.58 12.17 -5.22
C GLN A 84 10.38 11.92 -3.74
N PHE A 85 10.33 10.63 -3.40
CA PHE A 85 10.13 10.20 -2.04
C PHE A 85 11.20 9.18 -1.65
N SER A 86 11.86 9.45 -0.53
CA SER A 86 12.91 8.59 0.00
C SER A 86 12.38 7.77 1.17
N THR A 87 12.62 6.47 1.12
CA THR A 87 12.42 5.55 2.24
C THR A 87 13.71 4.77 2.49
N PRO A 88 13.83 4.01 3.59
CA PRO A 88 14.96 3.10 3.76
C PRO A 88 15.09 2.03 2.65
N ALA A 89 14.02 1.77 1.89
CA ALA A 89 14.02 0.87 0.74
C ALA A 89 14.58 1.50 -0.55
N GLY A 90 14.84 2.81 -0.57
CA GLY A 90 15.39 3.51 -1.72
C GLY A 90 14.74 4.87 -1.97
N ARG A 91 15.11 5.46 -3.12
CA ARG A 91 14.60 6.72 -3.62
C ARG A 91 13.69 6.42 -4.81
N PHE A 92 12.46 6.92 -4.77
CA PHE A 92 11.44 6.65 -5.79
C PHE A 92 10.99 7.94 -6.43
N ASP A 93 10.89 7.93 -7.76
CA ASP A 93 10.39 9.02 -8.58
C ASP A 93 9.02 8.64 -9.19
N ASP A 94 8.35 9.60 -9.85
CA ASP A 94 7.05 9.43 -10.53
C ASP A 94 5.97 8.81 -9.62
N LEU A 95 5.52 9.59 -8.65
CA LEU A 95 4.68 9.12 -7.56
C LEU A 95 3.20 9.32 -7.85
N ILE A 96 2.37 8.43 -7.32
CA ILE A 96 0.93 8.66 -7.17
C ILE A 96 0.66 8.90 -5.69
N VAL A 97 0.03 10.03 -5.36
CA VAL A 97 -0.38 10.36 -4.01
C VAL A 97 -1.89 10.24 -3.90
N ALA A 98 -2.37 9.41 -2.97
CA ALA A 98 -3.78 9.26 -2.64
C ALA A 98 -4.05 9.85 -1.26
N THR A 99 -5.06 10.71 -1.13
CA THR A 99 -5.38 11.35 0.15
C THR A 99 -6.87 11.45 0.37
N ILE A 100 -7.32 11.22 1.60
CA ILE A 100 -8.57 11.82 2.10
C ILE A 100 -8.20 13.06 2.91
N PRO A 101 -8.72 14.26 2.57
CA PRO A 101 -8.39 15.50 3.29
C PRO A 101 -8.79 15.46 4.78
N ASP A 102 -8.04 16.19 5.63
CA ASP A 102 -8.35 16.28 7.07
C ASP A 102 -9.66 17.02 7.31
N ASN A 103 -10.65 16.28 7.83
CA ASN A 103 -11.93 16.79 8.30
C ASN A 103 -12.02 16.88 9.83
N GLY A 104 -10.88 16.75 10.52
CA GLY A 104 -10.75 16.75 11.98
C GLY A 104 -10.90 15.38 12.64
N GLN A 105 -11.56 14.42 11.99
CA GLN A 105 -11.78 13.08 12.54
C GLN A 105 -10.91 12.02 11.88
N PHE A 106 -10.68 12.16 10.57
CA PHE A 106 -9.98 11.16 9.79
C PHE A 106 -9.28 11.81 8.60
N TRP A 107 -8.05 11.37 8.35
CA TRP A 107 -7.38 11.57 7.07
C TRP A 107 -6.39 10.45 6.84
N PHE A 108 -6.04 10.24 5.57
CA PHE A 108 -4.91 9.41 5.23
C PHE A 108 -4.13 10.00 4.06
N LYS A 109 -2.88 9.55 3.95
CA LYS A 109 -2.02 9.78 2.80
C LYS A 109 -1.30 8.50 2.44
N ASP A 110 -1.49 8.06 1.22
CA ASP A 110 -0.74 6.98 0.60
C ASP A 110 0.16 7.56 -0.48
N VAL A 111 1.38 7.04 -0.55
CA VAL A 111 2.32 7.33 -1.63
C VAL A 111 2.66 6.02 -2.32
N TYR A 112 2.43 5.97 -3.62
CA TYR A 112 2.73 4.83 -4.47
C TYR A 112 3.86 5.17 -5.43
N ALA A 113 4.82 4.25 -5.54
CA ALA A 113 5.85 4.29 -6.57
C ALA A 113 5.50 3.30 -7.69
N LYS A 114 5.68 3.75 -8.93
CA LYS A 114 5.43 2.93 -10.12
C LYS A 114 6.27 1.65 -10.08
N GLY A 115 5.62 0.50 -10.29
CA GLY A 115 6.28 -0.80 -10.31
C GLY A 115 6.64 -1.39 -8.93
N VAL A 116 6.48 -0.61 -7.85
CA VAL A 116 6.74 -1.05 -6.46
C VAL A 116 5.44 -1.14 -5.66
N GLY A 117 4.49 -0.24 -5.90
CA GLY A 117 3.25 -0.16 -5.12
C GLY A 117 3.39 0.82 -3.96
N LEU A 118 2.73 0.54 -2.84
CA LEU A 118 2.68 1.41 -1.66
C LEU A 118 4.06 1.53 -1.03
N ILE A 119 4.60 2.75 -0.93
CA ILE A 119 5.91 3.01 -0.30
C ILE A 119 5.78 3.78 1.01
N TYR A 120 4.63 4.42 1.23
CA TYR A 120 4.31 5.15 2.45
C TYR A 120 2.81 5.16 2.68
N HIS A 121 2.38 4.90 3.92
CA HIS A 121 1.00 5.08 4.37
C HIS A 121 1.00 5.82 5.69
N GLU A 122 0.25 6.90 5.78
CA GLU A 122 -0.02 7.62 7.01
C GLU A 122 -1.52 7.76 7.19
N ILE A 123 -1.99 7.47 8.41
CA ILE A 123 -3.39 7.55 8.77
C ILE A 123 -3.53 8.22 10.12
N LYS A 124 -4.41 9.21 10.19
CA LYS A 124 -4.88 9.80 11.44
C LYS A 124 -6.32 9.36 11.65
N SER A 125 -6.60 8.92 12.87
CA SER A 125 -7.94 8.59 13.34
C SER A 125 -8.12 9.10 14.77
N PRO A 126 -9.29 8.94 15.40
CA PRO A 126 -9.47 9.25 16.82
C PRO A 126 -8.54 8.44 17.74
N LYS A 127 -7.98 7.32 17.26
CA LYS A 127 -7.01 6.50 17.99
C LYS A 127 -5.56 7.02 17.90
N GLY A 128 -5.33 8.10 17.17
CA GLY A 128 -4.01 8.67 16.94
C GLY A 128 -3.53 8.51 15.50
N VAL A 129 -2.23 8.73 15.31
CA VAL A 129 -1.54 8.67 14.01
C VAL A 129 -0.71 7.40 13.93
N VAL A 130 -0.80 6.71 12.80
CA VAL A 130 0.05 5.57 12.47
C VAL A 130 0.72 5.84 11.13
N LYS A 131 2.03 5.61 11.07
CA LYS A 131 2.84 5.73 9.86
C LYS A 131 3.46 4.39 9.50
N TYR A 132 3.50 4.09 8.22
CA TYR A 132 4.12 2.93 7.63
C TYR A 132 5.08 3.39 6.54
N THR A 133 6.37 3.24 6.78
CA THR A 133 7.41 3.65 5.83
C THR A 133 8.10 2.41 5.27
N LEU A 134 8.17 2.26 3.94
CA LEU A 134 8.73 1.07 3.32
C LEU A 134 10.23 0.92 3.65
N VAL A 135 10.62 -0.22 4.22
CA VAL A 135 12.01 -0.54 4.54
C VAL A 135 12.59 -1.55 3.57
N LYS A 136 11.79 -2.55 3.17
CA LYS A 136 12.19 -3.55 2.18
C LYS A 136 11.00 -3.96 1.33
N ALA A 137 11.24 -4.40 0.10
CA ALA A 137 10.22 -5.03 -0.72
C ALA A 137 10.82 -6.09 -1.63
N LYS A 138 10.01 -7.07 -2.01
CA LYS A 138 10.27 -7.98 -3.11
C LYS A 138 9.11 -7.83 -4.09
N VAL A 139 9.38 -7.35 -5.30
CA VAL A 139 8.32 -7.05 -6.28
C VAL A 139 8.75 -7.52 -7.66
N LYS A 140 8.00 -8.45 -8.25
CA LYS A 140 8.26 -9.01 -9.59
C LYS A 140 9.70 -9.50 -9.78
N GLY A 141 10.27 -10.09 -8.73
CA GLY A 141 11.65 -10.59 -8.71
C GLY A 141 12.73 -9.55 -8.33
N ALA A 142 12.41 -8.25 -8.33
CA ALA A 142 13.30 -7.21 -7.82
C ALA A 142 13.25 -7.12 -6.29
N ASN A 143 14.38 -6.80 -5.66
CA ASN A 143 14.46 -6.55 -4.21
C ASN A 143 14.76 -5.07 -3.96
N TYR A 144 14.16 -4.53 -2.90
CA TYR A 144 14.34 -3.16 -2.42
C TYR A 144 14.76 -3.20 -0.94
N PRO A 145 15.77 -2.43 -0.51
CA PRO A 145 16.71 -1.73 -1.37
C PRO A 145 17.42 -2.72 -2.30
N SER A 146 17.62 -2.30 -3.56
CA SER A 146 18.38 -3.10 -4.51
C SER A 146 19.79 -3.23 -3.96
N VAL A 147 20.27 -4.45 -3.76
CA VAL A 147 21.69 -4.65 -3.44
C VAL A 147 22.46 -4.10 -4.63
N SER A 148 23.14 -2.96 -4.44
CA SER A 148 24.09 -2.46 -5.41
C SER A 148 25.20 -3.50 -5.49
N ASN A 149 25.27 -4.24 -6.60
CA ASN A 149 26.49 -4.95 -6.96
C ASN A 149 27.53 -3.95 -7.44
#